data_AF-A0A4Q5Z8Z1-F1
#
_entry.id   AF-A0A4Q5Z8Z1-F1
#
_cell.length_a   1.000
_cell.length_b   1.000
_cell.length_c   1.000
_cell.angle_alpha   90.00
_cell.angle_beta   90.00
_cell.angle_gamma   90.00
#
_symmetry.space_group_name_H-M   'P 1'
#
loop_
_entity.id
_entity.type
_entity.pdbx_description
1 polymer ?
#
loop_
_entity_poly.entity_id
_entity_poly.type
_entity_poly.pdbx_seq_one_letter_code
_entity_poly.pdbx_strand_id
1 'polypeptide(L)'
;MKKEDNSPHKFNSLSDVHRVFGLPDPKHPLISLINGSVDEPLPCHFPQRHVLGFYKISYKPKLGGKLRYGQSYYDFDGGGLLFAAPGQIMGAGDEDGTACSEYTVLIHPDFLAGHALSRNIRQYGFFSYAANETLHLSDEELETIISIFKMMEKELNSRIDDISQAVVISQLELLLS
;
A
#
# COMPACT_ATOMS: atom_id res chain seq x y z
N MET A 1 37.10 4.26 -2.88
CA MET A 1 36.01 3.46 -2.29
C MET A 1 35.01 4.41 -1.64
N LYS A 2 33.89 4.69 -2.31
CA LYS A 2 32.80 5.47 -1.70
C LYS A 2 32.10 4.53 -0.70
N LYS A 3 31.94 4.98 0.55
CA LYS A 3 31.06 4.30 1.52
C LYS A 3 29.67 4.31 0.90
N GLU A 4 29.17 3.14 0.49
CA GLU A 4 27.76 2.99 0.17
C GLU A 4 27.01 3.24 1.47
N ASP A 5 26.32 4.38 1.54
CA ASP A 5 25.43 4.70 2.63
C ASP A 5 24.25 3.74 2.53
N ASN A 6 24.35 2.62 3.25
CA ASN A 6 23.36 1.54 3.27
C ASN A 6 22.11 1.93 4.09
N SER A 7 21.93 3.23 4.33
CA SER A 7 20.80 3.80 5.03
C SER A 7 19.56 3.74 4.14
N PRO A 8 18.43 3.22 4.63
CA PRO A 8 17.23 3.13 3.82
C PRO A 8 16.72 4.53 3.44
N HIS A 9 16.39 4.73 2.16
CA HIS A 9 15.84 5.99 1.68
C HIS A 9 14.47 6.26 2.31
N LYS A 10 14.28 7.41 2.96
CA LYS A 10 13.04 7.72 3.67
C LYS A 10 12.11 8.58 2.84
N PHE A 11 10.91 8.07 2.56
CA PHE A 11 9.82 8.81 1.92
C PHE A 11 8.92 9.44 2.97
N ASN A 12 8.86 10.78 2.97
CA ASN A 12 8.01 11.52 3.92
C ASN A 12 6.72 12.05 3.27
N SER A 13 6.65 12.16 1.94
CA SER A 13 5.46 12.63 1.23
C SER A 13 5.00 11.65 0.15
N LEU A 14 3.71 11.69 -0.18
CA LEU A 14 3.15 10.91 -1.28
C LEU A 14 3.68 11.38 -2.63
N SER A 15 3.91 12.69 -2.79
CA SER A 15 4.50 13.27 -4.00
C SER A 15 5.91 12.74 -4.29
N ASP A 16 6.74 12.52 -3.26
CA ASP A 16 8.08 11.95 -3.45
C ASP A 16 7.99 10.53 -4.02
N VAL A 17 7.05 9.74 -3.51
CA VAL A 17 6.82 8.38 -4.01
C VAL A 17 6.30 8.38 -5.44
N HIS A 18 5.32 9.22 -5.75
CA HIS A 18 4.81 9.37 -7.11
C HIS A 18 5.93 9.75 -8.10
N ARG A 19 6.80 10.69 -7.71
CA ARG A 19 7.93 11.11 -8.55
C ARG A 19 8.93 9.98 -8.81
N VAL A 20 9.25 9.17 -7.80
CA VAL A 20 10.21 8.05 -7.98
C VAL A 20 9.59 6.93 -8.82
N PHE A 21 8.28 6.71 -8.72
CA PHE A 21 7.56 5.75 -9.56
C PHE A 21 7.18 6.31 -10.95
N GLY A 22 7.51 7.56 -11.26
CA GLY A 22 7.14 8.20 -12.52
C GLY A 22 5.62 8.42 -12.70
N LEU A 23 4.87 8.43 -11.61
CA LEU A 23 3.43 8.63 -11.58
C LEU A 23 3.08 10.13 -11.63
N PRO A 24 1.88 10.49 -12.11
CA PRO A 24 1.38 11.86 -12.01
C PRO A 24 1.28 12.29 -10.54
N ASP A 25 1.33 13.59 -10.27
CA ASP A 25 1.19 14.09 -8.90
C ASP A 25 -0.11 13.60 -8.24
N PRO A 26 -0.08 13.28 -6.94
CA PRO A 26 -1.26 12.77 -6.25
C PRO A 26 -2.36 13.84 -6.20
N LYS A 27 -3.61 13.42 -6.41
CA LYS A 27 -4.78 14.33 -6.35
C LYS A 27 -5.04 14.87 -4.95
N HIS A 28 -4.59 14.17 -3.93
CA HIS A 28 -4.68 14.57 -2.53
C HIS A 28 -3.31 14.48 -1.85
N PRO A 29 -2.89 15.47 -1.04
CA PRO A 29 -1.56 15.48 -0.42
C PRO A 29 -1.37 14.38 0.63
N LEU A 30 -2.46 13.94 1.28
CA LEU A 30 -2.44 13.00 2.41
C LEU A 30 -2.94 11.58 2.08
N ILE A 31 -3.52 11.35 0.90
CA ILE A 31 -3.95 10.01 0.48
C ILE A 31 -3.77 9.85 -1.03
N SER A 32 -3.39 8.66 -1.48
CA SER A 32 -3.28 8.36 -2.89
C SER A 32 -3.69 6.93 -3.15
N LEU A 33 -4.51 6.71 -4.16
CA LEU A 33 -4.84 5.39 -4.70
C LEU A 33 -4.21 5.28 -6.08
N ILE A 34 -3.39 4.25 -6.23
CA ILE A 34 -2.66 3.93 -7.44
C ILE A 34 -3.23 2.62 -7.98
N ASN A 35 -3.71 2.68 -9.21
CA ASN A 35 -4.24 1.54 -9.93
C ASN A 35 -3.19 1.07 -10.96
N GLY A 36 -2.46 0.02 -10.61
CA GLY A 36 -1.48 -0.65 -11.46
C GLY A 36 -2.12 -1.74 -12.31
N SER A 37 -3.18 -1.39 -13.05
CA SER A 37 -3.82 -2.27 -14.02
C SER A 37 -2.81 -2.80 -15.06
N VAL A 38 -3.15 -3.89 -15.74
CA VAL A 38 -2.30 -4.57 -16.75
C VAL A 38 -1.74 -3.62 -17.82
N ASP A 39 -2.43 -2.51 -18.11
CA ASP A 39 -2.05 -1.52 -19.11
C ASP A 39 -0.99 -0.49 -18.64
N GLU A 40 -0.85 -0.28 -17.32
CA GLU A 40 0.15 0.61 -16.71
C GLU A 40 0.81 -0.06 -15.49
N PRO A 41 1.66 -1.09 -15.72
CA PRO A 41 2.30 -1.82 -14.63
C PRO A 41 3.20 -0.88 -13.84
N LEU A 42 2.97 -0.82 -12.53
CA LEU A 42 3.82 -0.04 -11.62
C LEU A 42 5.25 -0.56 -11.66
N PRO A 43 6.27 0.32 -11.58
CA PRO A 43 7.65 -0.12 -11.46
C PRO A 43 7.79 -1.03 -10.24
N CYS A 44 8.01 -2.31 -10.48
CA CYS A 44 8.03 -3.33 -9.45
C CYS A 44 9.26 -3.23 -8.51
N HIS A 45 10.25 -2.41 -8.86
CA HIS A 45 11.53 -2.36 -8.16
C HIS A 45 11.87 -0.97 -7.67
N PHE A 46 11.98 -0.83 -6.35
CA PHE A 46 12.88 0.16 -5.78
C PHE A 46 14.29 -0.44 -5.79
N PRO A 47 15.29 0.23 -6.38
CA PRO A 47 16.66 -0.28 -6.42
C PRO A 47 17.34 -0.32 -5.04
N GLN A 48 16.70 0.23 -3.99
CA GLN A 48 17.29 0.39 -2.66
C GLN A 48 16.26 0.14 -1.54
N ARG A 49 16.77 -0.24 -0.36
CA ARG A 49 16.00 -0.26 0.89
C ARG A 49 15.37 1.11 1.11
N HIS A 50 14.09 1.15 1.43
CA HIS A 50 13.39 2.40 1.69
C HIS A 50 12.47 2.28 2.90
N VAL A 51 12.15 3.40 3.53
CA VAL A 51 11.21 3.51 4.66
C VAL A 51 10.08 4.43 4.25
N LEU A 52 8.84 3.99 4.42
CA LEU A 52 7.67 4.84 4.21
C LEU A 52 7.29 5.56 5.51
N GLY A 53 7.01 6.86 5.43
CA GLY A 53 6.46 7.66 6.54
C GLY A 53 4.94 7.56 6.69
N PHE A 54 4.29 6.70 5.90
CA PHE A 54 2.84 6.59 5.78
C PHE A 54 2.41 5.12 5.70
N TYR A 55 1.12 4.87 5.91
CA TYR A 55 0.55 3.54 5.76
C TYR A 55 0.47 3.19 4.28
N LYS A 56 0.67 1.91 3.97
CA LYS A 56 0.53 1.34 2.64
C LYS A 56 -0.34 0.09 2.72
N ILE A 57 -1.31 -0.02 1.81
CA ILE A 57 -2.13 -1.19 1.60
C ILE A 57 -2.04 -1.52 0.11
N SER A 58 -1.57 -2.72 -0.23
CA SER A 58 -1.39 -3.12 -1.62
C SER A 58 -2.02 -4.48 -1.88
N TYR A 59 -2.86 -4.56 -2.90
CA TYR A 59 -3.33 -5.84 -3.42
C TYR A 59 -2.35 -6.38 -4.47
N LYS A 60 -1.89 -7.61 -4.25
CA LYS A 60 -1.08 -8.36 -5.20
C LYS A 60 -1.93 -9.47 -5.81
N PRO A 61 -2.18 -9.45 -7.12
CA PRO A 61 -2.92 -10.51 -7.77
C PRO A 61 -2.11 -11.80 -7.80
N LYS A 62 -2.79 -12.90 -8.11
CA LYS A 62 -2.26 -14.26 -8.17
C LYS A 62 -1.19 -14.39 -9.27
N LEU A 63 0.05 -14.10 -8.89
CA LEU A 63 1.24 -14.20 -9.73
C LEU A 63 2.17 -15.13 -8.97
N GLY A 64 2.34 -16.36 -9.46
CA GLY A 64 3.17 -17.37 -8.79
C GLY A 64 4.55 -16.80 -8.47
N GLY A 65 4.92 -16.80 -7.19
CA GLY A 65 6.14 -16.16 -6.72
C GLY A 65 6.18 -15.97 -5.21
N LYS A 66 7.40 -15.98 -4.63
CA LYS A 66 7.64 -15.75 -3.21
C LYS A 66 8.23 -14.36 -3.01
N LEU A 67 7.56 -13.49 -2.24
CA LEU A 67 8.07 -12.16 -1.90
C LEU A 67 8.81 -12.19 -0.57
N ARG A 68 9.92 -11.47 -0.45
CA ARG A 68 10.56 -11.25 0.85
C ARG A 68 10.08 -9.95 1.48
N TYR A 69 9.49 -10.01 2.67
CA TYR A 69 9.11 -8.83 3.46
C TYR A 69 9.67 -8.95 4.88
N GLY A 70 10.47 -7.96 5.29
CA GLY A 70 11.27 -8.07 6.52
C GLY A 70 12.24 -9.26 6.48
N GLN A 71 12.13 -10.17 7.45
CA GLN A 71 12.95 -11.39 7.53
C GLN A 71 12.27 -12.64 6.94
N SER A 72 11.01 -12.54 6.52
CA SER A 72 10.19 -13.68 6.09
C SER A 72 9.98 -13.72 4.57
N TYR A 73 9.77 -14.92 4.03
CA TYR A 73 9.32 -15.17 2.66
C TYR A 73 7.82 -15.47 2.66
N TYR A 74 7.08 -14.82 1.78
CA TYR A 74 5.62 -14.86 1.67
C TYR A 74 5.22 -15.50 0.35
N ASP A 75 4.32 -16.48 0.42
CA ASP A 75 3.73 -17.14 -0.74
C ASP A 75 2.45 -16.40 -1.14
N PHE A 76 2.32 -16.01 -2.42
CA PHE A 76 1.16 -15.29 -2.98
C PHE A 76 0.33 -16.16 -3.93
N ASP A 77 0.42 -17.48 -3.81
CA ASP A 77 -0.28 -18.44 -4.67
C ASP A 77 -1.82 -18.27 -4.72
N GLY A 78 -2.44 -17.49 -3.82
CA GLY A 78 -3.86 -17.11 -3.84
C GLY A 78 -4.17 -15.65 -4.23
N GLY A 79 -3.16 -14.81 -4.47
CA GLY A 79 -3.30 -13.36 -4.35
C GLY A 79 -3.44 -12.94 -2.89
N GLY A 80 -3.17 -11.68 -2.58
CA GLY A 80 -3.23 -11.23 -1.19
C GLY A 80 -3.01 -9.74 -0.98
N LEU A 81 -3.35 -9.28 0.22
CA LEU A 81 -3.11 -7.92 0.66
C LEU A 81 -1.80 -7.82 1.45
N LEU A 82 -1.00 -6.82 1.12
CA LEU A 82 0.20 -6.43 1.83
C LEU A 82 -0.08 -5.14 2.60
N PHE A 83 0.20 -5.14 3.89
CA PHE A 83 0.03 -3.99 4.77
C PHE A 83 1.39 -3.53 5.31
N ALA A 84 1.61 -2.21 5.27
CA ALA A 84 2.82 -1.59 5.78
C ALA A 84 2.47 -0.38 6.65
N ALA A 85 3.06 -0.29 7.84
CA ALA A 85 2.95 0.87 8.72
C ALA A 85 4.07 1.90 8.48
N PRO A 86 3.84 3.17 8.87
CA PRO A 86 4.88 4.18 8.92
C PRO A 86 6.11 3.71 9.70
N GLY A 87 7.30 3.92 9.16
CA GLY A 87 8.58 3.55 9.77
C GLY A 87 9.05 2.13 9.42
N GLN A 88 8.28 1.37 8.65
CA GLN A 88 8.71 0.06 8.17
C GLN A 88 9.66 0.19 6.97
N ILE A 89 10.81 -0.49 7.08
CA ILE A 89 11.78 -0.72 6.02
C ILE A 89 11.21 -1.76 5.03
N MET A 90 11.19 -1.39 3.75
CA MET A 90 10.88 -2.22 2.60
C MET A 90 12.07 -2.31 1.64
N GLY A 91 12.12 -3.35 0.82
CA GLY A 91 13.13 -3.53 -0.23
C GLY A 91 14.44 -4.14 0.26
N ALA A 92 14.45 -5.45 0.58
CA ALA A 92 15.70 -6.17 0.85
C ALA A 92 15.62 -7.63 0.36
N GLY A 93 16.20 -7.91 -0.80
CA GLY A 93 16.51 -9.27 -1.27
C GLY A 93 16.19 -9.45 -2.74
N ASP A 94 17.11 -10.09 -3.47
CA ASP A 94 16.99 -10.47 -4.89
C ASP A 94 15.59 -11.01 -5.22
N GLU A 95 14.86 -10.31 -6.08
CA GLU A 95 13.53 -10.70 -6.54
C GLU A 95 13.64 -11.33 -7.93
N ASP A 96 13.72 -12.65 -8.00
CA ASP A 96 13.15 -13.38 -9.14
C ASP A 96 11.65 -13.54 -8.86
N GLY A 97 10.82 -12.70 -9.49
CA GLY A 97 9.37 -12.92 -9.60
C GLY A 97 8.45 -11.90 -8.92
N THR A 98 8.75 -10.60 -8.97
CA THR A 98 7.89 -9.57 -8.34
C THR A 98 6.58 -9.39 -9.10
N ALA A 99 5.50 -9.92 -8.53
CA ALA A 99 4.14 -9.53 -8.87
C ALA A 99 3.93 -8.03 -8.62
N CYS A 100 3.62 -7.27 -9.67
CA CYS A 100 3.23 -5.86 -9.52
C CYS A 100 1.86 -5.78 -8.85
N SER A 101 1.72 -4.90 -7.87
CA SER A 101 0.47 -4.69 -7.16
C SER A 101 -0.55 -4.03 -8.09
N GLU A 102 -1.74 -4.59 -8.18
CA GLU A 102 -2.82 -4.06 -9.02
C GLU A 102 -3.47 -2.84 -8.38
N TYR A 103 -3.64 -2.83 -7.05
CA TYR A 103 -4.08 -1.66 -6.30
C TYR A 103 -3.09 -1.36 -5.19
N THR A 104 -2.75 -0.08 -5.02
CA THR A 104 -1.96 0.41 -3.88
C THR A 104 -2.56 1.68 -3.34
N VAL A 105 -2.90 1.68 -2.06
CA VAL A 105 -3.38 2.85 -1.32
C VAL A 105 -2.29 3.28 -0.35
N LEU A 106 -1.91 4.56 -0.42
CA LEU A 106 -0.94 5.21 0.46
C LEU A 106 -1.67 6.25 1.30
N ILE A 107 -1.52 6.19 2.63
CA ILE A 107 -2.30 6.99 3.57
C ILE A 107 -1.36 7.65 4.57
N HIS A 108 -1.23 8.97 4.47
CA HIS A 108 -0.50 9.76 5.46
C HIS A 108 -1.23 9.69 6.81
N PRO A 109 -0.53 9.52 7.95
CA PRO A 109 -1.18 9.44 9.26
C PRO A 109 -2.11 10.61 9.57
N ASP A 110 -1.76 11.80 9.08
CA ASP A 110 -2.56 13.01 9.24
C ASP A 110 -3.92 12.95 8.51
N PHE A 111 -4.07 12.11 7.48
CA PHE A 111 -5.37 11.89 6.84
C PHE A 111 -6.39 11.27 7.80
N LEU A 112 -5.91 10.44 8.74
CA LEU A 112 -6.73 9.75 9.72
C LEU A 112 -6.92 10.59 11.00
N ALA A 113 -6.19 11.69 11.15
CA ALA A 113 -6.21 12.51 12.36
C ALA A 113 -7.63 13.02 12.64
N GLY A 114 -8.11 12.84 13.87
CA GLY A 114 -9.46 13.22 14.27
C GLY A 114 -10.54 12.14 14.04
N HIS A 115 -10.23 11.06 13.32
CA HIS A 115 -11.15 9.93 13.08
C HIS A 115 -10.86 8.73 13.98
N ALA A 116 -11.88 7.89 14.23
CA ALA A 116 -11.75 6.67 15.03
C ALA A 116 -10.69 5.72 14.46
N LEU A 117 -10.62 5.61 13.12
CA LEU A 117 -9.61 4.81 12.43
C LEU A 117 -8.17 5.13 12.86
N SER A 118 -7.81 6.37 13.21
CA SER A 118 -6.45 6.68 13.68
C SER A 118 -6.01 5.88 14.91
N ARG A 119 -6.98 5.50 15.77
CA ARG A 119 -6.76 4.70 16.98
C ARG A 119 -6.86 3.21 16.68
N ASN A 120 -7.82 2.84 15.84
CA ASN A 120 -8.14 1.44 15.54
C ASN A 120 -7.13 0.83 14.56
N ILE A 121 -6.54 1.62 13.65
CA ILE A 121 -5.64 1.13 12.61
C ILE A 121 -4.45 0.34 13.18
N ARG A 122 -3.99 0.69 14.38
CA ARG A 122 -2.89 0.01 15.09
C ARG A 122 -3.32 -1.27 15.82
N GLN A 123 -4.62 -1.44 16.05
CA GLN A 123 -5.17 -2.64 16.71
C GLN A 123 -5.32 -3.80 15.73
N TYR A 124 -5.49 -3.50 14.43
CA TYR A 124 -5.46 -4.52 13.41
C TYR A 124 -4.06 -5.12 13.30
N GLY A 125 -3.96 -6.43 13.48
CA GLY A 125 -2.70 -7.17 13.44
C GLY A 125 -1.95 -7.05 12.12
N PHE A 126 -2.65 -6.66 11.03
CA PHE A 126 -2.16 -6.59 9.65
C PHE A 126 -0.91 -5.72 9.47
N PHE A 127 -0.77 -4.64 10.23
CA PHE A 127 0.32 -3.68 10.06
C PHE A 127 1.61 -4.05 10.81
N SER A 128 1.63 -5.17 11.51
CA SER A 128 2.85 -5.65 12.19
C SER A 128 3.76 -6.41 11.22
N TYR A 129 5.08 -6.30 11.40
CA TYR A 129 6.05 -7.14 10.65
C TYR A 129 5.82 -8.64 10.83
N ALA A 130 5.16 -9.01 11.93
CA ALA A 130 4.83 -10.37 12.30
C ALA A 130 3.45 -10.82 11.77
N ALA A 131 2.71 -9.95 11.06
CA ALA A 131 1.50 -10.31 10.35
C ALA A 131 1.87 -11.25 9.21
N ASN A 132 1.89 -12.53 9.53
CA ASN A 132 2.37 -13.61 8.68
C ASN A 132 1.23 -14.14 7.80
N GLU A 133 0.43 -13.22 7.26
CA GLU A 133 -0.84 -13.58 6.65
C GLU A 133 -0.91 -12.89 5.30
N THR A 134 -0.44 -13.62 4.28
CA THR A 134 -1.17 -13.62 3.02
C THR A 134 -2.59 -14.04 3.39
N LEU A 135 -3.48 -13.08 3.66
CA LEU A 135 -4.90 -13.33 3.81
C LEU A 135 -5.30 -14.06 2.52
N HIS A 136 -5.56 -15.35 2.63
CA HIS A 136 -6.08 -16.13 1.52
C HIS A 136 -7.53 -15.69 1.37
N LEU A 137 -7.74 -14.70 0.51
CA LEU A 137 -9.07 -14.18 0.22
C LEU A 137 -9.81 -15.24 -0.59
N SER A 138 -11.06 -15.49 -0.22
CA SER A 138 -12.01 -16.14 -1.11
C SER A 138 -12.29 -15.23 -2.32
N ASP A 139 -12.80 -15.81 -3.40
CA ASP A 139 -13.14 -15.06 -4.60
C ASP A 139 -14.19 -13.95 -4.30
N GLU A 140 -15.14 -14.20 -3.40
CA GLU A 140 -16.16 -13.23 -2.98
C GLU A 140 -15.56 -12.06 -2.15
N GLU A 141 -14.63 -12.37 -1.24
CA GLU A 141 -13.92 -11.34 -0.48
C GLU A 141 -13.05 -10.48 -1.40
N LEU A 142 -12.39 -11.11 -2.38
CA LEU A 142 -11.62 -10.40 -3.38
C LEU A 142 -12.50 -9.43 -4.19
N GLU A 143 -13.65 -9.87 -4.70
CA GLU A 143 -14.57 -8.99 -5.43
C GLU A 143 -15.01 -7.79 -4.58
N THR A 144 -15.25 -8.03 -3.28
CA THR A 144 -15.62 -6.98 -2.34
C THR A 144 -14.47 -5.98 -2.15
N ILE A 145 -13.25 -6.46 -1.93
CA ILE A 145 -12.06 -5.62 -1.77
C ILE A 145 -11.78 -4.78 -3.02
N ILE A 146 -11.85 -5.39 -4.20
CA ILE A 146 -11.70 -4.68 -5.48
C ILE A 146 -12.79 -3.62 -5.66
N SER A 147 -14.03 -3.94 -5.26
CA SER A 147 -15.14 -2.97 -5.28
C SER A 147 -14.85 -1.77 -4.36
N ILE A 148 -14.31 -2.00 -3.16
CA ILE A 148 -13.93 -0.93 -2.23
C ILE A 148 -12.82 -0.05 -2.83
N PHE A 149 -11.79 -0.64 -3.46
CA PHE A 149 -10.74 0.14 -4.14
C PHE A 149 -11.32 1.03 -5.24
N LYS A 150 -12.21 0.50 -6.08
CA LYS A 150 -12.88 1.27 -7.15
C LYS A 150 -13.75 2.40 -6.59
N MET A 151 -14.43 2.15 -5.48
CA MET A 151 -15.22 3.18 -4.80
C MET A 151 -14.32 4.30 -4.26
N MET A 152 -13.21 3.96 -3.59
CA MET A 152 -12.23 4.95 -3.12
C MET A 152 -11.63 5.75 -4.28
N GLU A 153 -11.28 5.09 -5.38
CA GLU A 153 -10.74 5.74 -6.57
C GLU A 153 -11.72 6.78 -7.13
N LYS A 154 -13.01 6.42 -7.22
CA LYS A 154 -14.06 7.32 -7.67
C LYS A 154 -14.20 8.54 -6.76
N GLU A 155 -14.21 8.34 -5.44
CA GLU A 155 -14.30 9.44 -4.47
C GLU A 155 -13.10 10.39 -4.56
N LEU A 156 -11.88 9.84 -4.62
CA LEU A 156 -10.63 10.61 -4.77
C LEU A 156 -10.52 11.32 -6.13
N ASN A 157 -11.19 10.82 -7.16
CA ASN A 157 -11.27 11.46 -8.47
C ASN A 157 -12.38 12.52 -8.57
N SER A 158 -13.25 12.61 -7.56
CA SER A 158 -14.34 13.57 -7.49
C SER A 158 -13.92 14.86 -6.76
N ARG A 159 -14.90 15.67 -6.33
CA ARG A 159 -14.60 16.86 -5.53
C ARG A 159 -14.17 16.41 -4.13
N ILE A 160 -12.89 16.66 -3.83
CA ILE A 160 -12.34 16.46 -2.50
C ILE A 160 -12.87 17.58 -1.58
N ASP A 161 -13.77 17.22 -0.69
CA ASP A 161 -14.31 18.03 0.39
C ASP A 161 -14.38 17.18 1.68
N ASP A 162 -14.76 17.79 2.80
CA ASP A 162 -14.80 17.09 4.08
C ASP A 162 -15.73 15.86 4.06
N ILE A 163 -16.74 15.86 3.19
CA ILE A 163 -17.68 14.74 3.05
C ILE A 163 -17.00 13.59 2.31
N SER A 164 -16.34 13.84 1.18
CA SER A 164 -15.61 12.78 0.46
C SER A 164 -14.45 12.22 1.27
N GLN A 165 -13.77 13.04 2.08
CA GLN A 165 -12.77 12.54 3.05
C GLN A 165 -13.39 11.55 4.04
N ALA A 166 -14.53 11.89 4.65
CA ALA A 166 -15.22 10.99 5.59
C ALA A 166 -15.69 9.68 4.93
N VAL A 167 -16.14 9.75 3.68
CA VAL A 167 -16.53 8.56 2.89
C VAL A 167 -15.32 7.65 2.63
N VAL A 168 -14.19 8.21 2.20
CA VAL A 168 -12.96 7.42 1.95
C VAL A 168 -12.46 6.79 3.24
N ILE A 169 -12.52 7.49 4.37
CA ILE A 169 -12.16 6.92 5.67
C ILE A 169 -13.10 5.76 6.05
N SER A 170 -14.40 5.88 5.80
CA SER A 170 -15.35 4.79 6.05
C SER A 170 -15.08 3.57 5.16
N GLN A 171 -14.67 3.79 3.92
CA GLN A 171 -14.26 2.71 2.99
C GLN A 171 -12.96 2.03 3.46
N LEU A 172 -12.01 2.79 4.03
CA LEU A 172 -10.82 2.23 4.66
C LEU A 172 -11.15 1.41 5.91
N GLU A 173 -12.10 1.86 6.73
CA GLU A 173 -12.57 1.08 7.89
C GLU A 173 -13.21 -0.24 7.44
N LEU A 174 -14.03 -0.22 6.38
CA LEU A 174 -14.63 -1.41 5.80
C LEU A 174 -13.61 -2.37 5.18
N LEU A 175 -12.54 -1.84 4.59
CA LEU A 175 -11.45 -2.66 4.03
C LEU A 175 -10.66 -3.41 5.13
N LEU A 176 -10.61 -2.85 6.33
CA LEU A 176 -9.83 -3.38 7.46
C LEU A 176 -10.66 -4.24 8.43
N SER A 177 -11.99 -4.23 8.32
CA SER A 177 -12.91 -5.00 9.18
C SER A 177 -13.14 -6.41 8.66
#